data_AF-A0A530K340-F1
#
_entry.id   AF-A0A530K340-F1
#
_cell.length_a   1.000
_cell.length_b   1.000
_cell.length_c   1.000
_cell.angle_alpha   90.00
_cell.angle_beta   90.00
_cell.angle_gamma   90.00
#
_symmetry.space_group_name_H-M   'P 1'
#
loop_
_entity.id
_entity.type
_entity.pdbx_description
1 polymer ?
#
loop_
_entity_poly.entity_id
_entity_poly.type
_entity_poly.pdbx_seq_one_letter_code
_entity_poly.pdbx_strand_id
1 'polypeptide(L)'
;MRTAVAMLLFPVLAVAACQREERETRPQSALGSGEQPTPVTTLEPGGQRPPASDNKAASFEANAFHMSEGKRLFGWFNCSGCHANGGGGMGPALMDEKWIYGSSME
;
A
#
# COMPACT_ATOMS: atom_id res chain seq x y z
N MET A 1 28.68 -33.42 19.31
CA MET A 1 27.94 -33.49 18.02
C MET A 1 26.62 -32.71 18.06
N ARG A 2 25.71 -32.92 19.03
CA ARG A 2 24.40 -32.22 19.10
C ARG A 2 24.51 -30.68 19.23
N THR A 3 25.48 -30.18 20.00
CA THR A 3 25.72 -28.73 20.19
C THR A 3 26.31 -28.05 18.94
N ALA A 4 27.20 -28.74 18.22
CA ALA A 4 27.78 -28.25 16.97
C ALA A 4 26.74 -28.16 15.85
N VAL A 5 25.81 -29.12 15.78
CA VAL A 5 24.68 -29.10 14.84
C VAL A 5 23.74 -27.93 15.15
N ALA A 6 23.44 -27.67 16.43
CA ALA A 6 22.61 -26.54 16.84
C ALA A 6 23.25 -25.17 16.53
N MET A 7 24.57 -25.03 16.75
CA MET A 7 25.31 -23.80 16.43
C MET A 7 25.37 -23.50 14.93
N LEU A 8 25.36 -24.53 14.08
CA LEU A 8 25.32 -24.37 12.62
C LEU A 8 23.90 -24.16 12.08
N LEU A 9 22.87 -24.72 12.72
CA LEU A 9 21.48 -24.54 12.29
C LEU A 9 21.01 -23.08 12.43
N PHE A 10 21.33 -22.42 13.54
CA PHE A 10 20.84 -21.07 13.82
C PHE A 10 21.20 -20.02 12.75
N PRO A 11 22.47 -19.89 12.31
CA PRO A 11 22.81 -18.95 11.25
C PRO A 11 22.21 -19.36 9.89
N VAL A 12 22.09 -20.66 9.61
CA VAL A 12 21.47 -21.15 8.37
C VAL A 12 19.98 -20.78 8.31
N LEU A 13 19.25 -20.94 9.42
CA LEU A 13 17.86 -20.50 9.52
C LEU A 13 17.73 -18.98 9.41
N ALA A 14 18.62 -18.21 10.03
CA ALA A 14 18.59 -16.74 9.95
C ALA A 14 18.81 -16.23 8.51
N VAL A 15 19.74 -16.83 7.77
CA VAL A 15 19.99 -16.47 6.37
C VAL A 15 18.83 -16.91 5.46
N ALA A 16 18.25 -18.09 5.71
CA ALA A 16 17.09 -18.57 4.96
C ALA A 16 15.80 -17.77 5.26
N ALA A 17 15.69 -17.18 6.45
CA ALA A 17 14.56 -16.35 6.85
C ALA A 17 14.63 -14.91 6.32
N CYS A 18 15.77 -14.48 5.78
CA CYS A 18 15.86 -13.21 5.06
C CYS A 18 15.09 -13.32 3.73
N GLN A 19 13.79 -13.06 3.79
CA GLN A 19 13.00 -12.84 2.58
C GLN A 19 13.48 -11.56 1.92
N ARG A 20 14.23 -11.72 0.82
CA ARG A 20 14.67 -10.61 0.00
C ARG A 20 13.47 -10.05 -0.76
N GLU A 21 13.16 -8.77 -0.57
CA GLU A 21 12.13 -8.10 -1.35
C GLU A 21 12.51 -8.10 -2.85
N GLU A 22 11.58 -8.55 -3.69
CA GLU A 22 11.71 -8.36 -5.14
C GLU A 22 11.35 -6.91 -5.46
N ARG A 23 12.33 -6.17 -6.01
CA ARG A 23 12.20 -4.74 -6.28
C ARG A 23 12.19 -4.49 -7.78
N GLU A 24 11.08 -3.99 -8.30
CA GLU A 24 11.06 -3.37 -9.61
C GLU A 24 11.74 -2.00 -9.52
N THR A 25 12.93 -1.86 -10.09
CA THR A 25 13.70 -0.61 -10.07
C THR A 25 13.14 0.46 -11.03
N ARG A 26 12.21 0.05 -11.89
CA ARG A 26 11.48 0.91 -12.81
C ARG A 26 10.05 0.34 -12.99
N PRO A 27 9.16 0.54 -12.01
CA PRO A 27 7.78 0.14 -12.18
C PRO A 27 7.19 0.91 -13.35
N GLN A 28 6.65 0.21 -14.35
CA GLN A 28 5.82 0.85 -15.34
C GLN A 28 4.56 1.32 -14.62
N SER A 29 4.35 2.64 -14.55
CA SER A 29 3.20 3.20 -13.85
C SER A 29 1.92 2.53 -14.37
N ALA A 30 1.26 1.75 -13.53
CA ALA A 30 -0.08 1.23 -13.82
C ALA A 30 -1.10 2.37 -14.04
N LEU A 31 -0.76 3.57 -13.56
CA LEU A 31 -1.44 4.84 -13.83
C LEU A 31 -1.27 5.36 -15.28
N GLY A 32 -0.39 4.76 -16.08
CA GLY A 32 -0.02 5.25 -17.41
C GLY A 32 -0.32 4.29 -18.57
N SER A 33 -1.01 3.18 -18.34
CA SER A 33 -1.22 2.17 -19.41
C SER A 33 -2.61 1.52 -19.49
N GLY A 34 -3.61 2.01 -18.75
CA GLY A 34 -4.99 1.51 -18.86
C GLY A 34 -5.95 2.65 -19.14
N GLU A 35 -6.52 2.68 -20.35
CA GLU A 35 -7.70 3.45 -20.74
C GLU A 35 -8.72 3.43 -19.58
N GLN A 36 -8.91 4.56 -18.90
CA GLN A 36 -9.95 4.66 -17.89
C GLN A 36 -11.31 4.51 -18.60
N PRO A 37 -12.23 3.66 -18.12
CA PRO A 37 -13.52 3.49 -18.77
C PRO A 37 -14.23 4.86 -18.88
N THR A 38 -14.66 5.21 -20.08
CA THR A 38 -15.46 6.42 -20.28
C THR A 38 -16.78 6.28 -19.54
N PRO A 39 -17.12 7.19 -18.61
CA PRO A 39 -18.35 7.08 -17.84
C PRO A 39 -19.58 7.17 -18.75
N VAL A 40 -20.47 6.17 -18.65
CA VAL A 40 -21.69 6.05 -19.47
C VAL A 40 -22.92 6.73 -18.84
N THR A 41 -22.75 7.49 -17.75
CA THR A 41 -23.84 8.15 -16.98
C THR A 41 -23.36 9.44 -16.26
N THR A 42 -24.27 10.35 -15.89
CA THR A 42 -23.99 11.78 -15.57
C THR A 42 -24.50 12.31 -14.20
N LEU A 43 -24.85 11.47 -13.21
CA LEU A 43 -25.35 11.89 -11.88
C LEU A 43 -24.53 11.27 -10.70
N GLU A 44 -23.98 12.08 -9.78
CA GLU A 44 -23.26 11.63 -8.55
C GLU A 44 -23.21 12.70 -7.42
N PRO A 45 -23.86 12.46 -6.24
CA PRO A 45 -23.39 13.02 -4.97
C PRO A 45 -23.23 11.92 -3.90
N GLY A 46 -21.98 11.58 -3.58
CA GLY A 46 -21.62 10.39 -2.78
C GLY A 46 -21.95 9.05 -3.47
N GLY A 47 -21.96 9.00 -4.81
CA GLY A 47 -22.78 8.06 -5.59
C GLY A 47 -22.23 6.63 -5.77
N GLN A 48 -22.37 6.07 -6.97
CA GLN A 48 -22.09 4.66 -7.28
C GLN A 48 -20.64 4.32 -6.96
N ARG A 49 -20.48 3.34 -6.07
CA ARG A 49 -19.22 2.67 -5.71
C ARG A 49 -18.36 2.48 -6.97
N PRO A 50 -17.04 2.76 -6.91
CA PRO A 50 -16.13 2.45 -8.01
C PRO A 50 -16.37 1.01 -8.50
N PRO A 51 -16.56 0.78 -9.80
CA PRO A 51 -16.67 -0.57 -10.33
C PRO A 51 -15.40 -1.35 -10.01
N ALA A 52 -15.57 -2.67 -9.80
CA ALA A 52 -14.57 -3.66 -9.40
C ALA A 52 -13.18 -3.08 -9.12
N SER A 53 -12.91 -2.87 -7.82
CA SER A 53 -11.57 -2.76 -7.26
C SER A 53 -10.62 -3.67 -8.04
N ASP A 54 -9.71 -3.07 -8.79
CA ASP A 54 -8.68 -3.81 -9.49
C ASP A 54 -7.58 -4.29 -8.52
N ASN A 55 -7.81 -4.10 -7.20
CA ASN A 55 -6.91 -4.37 -6.10
C ASN A 55 -5.51 -3.84 -6.43
N LYS A 56 -5.44 -2.72 -7.17
CA LYS A 56 -4.16 -2.17 -7.61
C LYS A 56 -3.33 -1.77 -6.40
N ALA A 57 -3.98 -1.32 -5.32
CA ALA A 57 -3.36 -1.11 -4.02
C ALA A 57 -2.57 -2.32 -3.50
N ALA A 58 -3.01 -3.56 -3.77
CA ALA A 58 -2.31 -4.76 -3.33
C ALA A 58 -0.91 -4.89 -3.95
N SER A 59 -0.72 -4.39 -5.18
CA SER A 59 0.60 -4.36 -5.85
C SER A 59 1.58 -3.36 -5.19
N PHE A 60 1.06 -2.43 -4.40
CA PHE A 60 1.86 -1.44 -3.69
C PHE A 60 2.12 -1.81 -2.23
N GLU A 61 1.36 -2.75 -1.66
CA GLU A 61 1.54 -3.24 -0.30
C GLU A 61 2.84 -4.05 -0.15
N ALA A 62 3.37 -4.12 1.08
CA ALA A 62 4.51 -4.97 1.45
C ALA A 62 5.80 -4.77 0.63
N ASN A 63 5.94 -3.65 -0.08
CA ASN A 63 7.12 -3.28 -0.84
C ASN A 63 7.75 -1.99 -0.27
N ALA A 64 9.02 -2.04 0.18
CA ALA A 64 9.63 -0.91 0.86
C ALA A 64 9.80 0.32 -0.04
N PHE A 65 10.00 0.12 -1.36
CA PHE A 65 10.04 1.22 -2.32
C PHE A 65 8.69 1.95 -2.38
N HIS A 66 7.61 1.22 -2.65
CA HIS A 66 6.27 1.80 -2.76
C HIS A 66 5.81 2.46 -1.47
N MET A 67 6.12 1.88 -0.30
CA MET A 67 5.82 2.51 1.00
C MET A 67 6.58 3.82 1.20
N SER A 68 7.87 3.86 0.82
CA SER A 68 8.68 5.09 0.95
C SER A 68 8.18 6.20 0.02
N GLU A 69 7.80 5.85 -1.21
CA GLU A 69 7.22 6.78 -2.17
C GLU A 69 5.83 7.23 -1.72
N GLY A 70 4.99 6.33 -1.20
CA GLY A 70 3.69 6.65 -0.62
C GLY A 70 3.80 7.70 0.50
N LYS A 71 4.76 7.53 1.41
CA LYS A 71 5.04 8.53 2.47
C LYS A 71 5.44 9.89 1.90
N ARG A 72 6.29 9.91 0.86
CA ARG A 72 6.71 11.14 0.18
C ARG A 72 5.51 11.85 -0.47
N LEU A 73 4.68 11.10 -1.20
CA LEU A 73 3.49 11.60 -1.88
C LEU A 73 2.43 12.10 -0.89
N PHE A 74 2.23 11.41 0.24
CA PHE A 74 1.30 11.83 1.30
C PHE A 74 1.61 13.24 1.82
N GLY A 75 2.90 13.58 1.95
CA GLY A 75 3.33 14.94 2.27
C GLY A 75 3.16 15.91 1.10
N TRP A 76 3.61 15.53 -0.10
CA TRP A 76 3.57 16.40 -1.29
C TRP A 76 2.16 16.79 -1.73
N PHE A 77 1.19 15.89 -1.57
CA PHE A 77 -0.21 16.15 -1.89
C PHE A 77 -1.01 16.73 -0.72
N ASN A 78 -0.31 17.24 0.30
CA ASN A 78 -0.89 17.95 1.44
C ASN A 78 -1.90 17.13 2.27
N CYS A 79 -1.88 15.79 2.15
CA CYS A 79 -2.73 14.92 2.96
C CYS A 79 -2.49 15.15 4.45
N SER A 80 -1.24 15.44 4.81
CA SER A 80 -0.85 15.70 6.18
C SER A 80 -1.40 16.98 6.80
N GLY A 81 -1.84 17.95 5.98
CA GLY A 81 -2.46 19.16 6.47
C GLY A 81 -3.76 18.90 7.22
N CYS A 82 -4.56 17.94 6.74
CA CYS A 82 -5.85 17.58 7.35
C CYS A 82 -5.75 16.35 8.25
N HIS A 83 -4.95 15.35 7.85
CA HIS A 83 -4.90 14.04 8.49
C HIS A 83 -3.64 13.83 9.35
N ALA A 84 -2.89 14.89 9.65
CA ALA A 84 -1.57 14.83 10.31
C ALA A 84 -0.71 13.76 9.62
N ASN A 85 0.08 12.96 10.33
CA ASN A 85 0.83 11.86 9.70
C ASN A 85 -0.02 10.59 9.47
N GLY A 86 -1.29 10.73 9.11
CA GLY A 86 -2.26 9.63 8.91
C GLY A 86 -3.10 9.29 10.14
N GLY A 87 -2.87 9.96 11.27
CA GLY A 87 -3.56 9.73 12.55
C GLY A 87 -4.74 10.68 12.81
N GLY A 88 -5.13 11.49 11.82
CA GLY A 88 -6.27 12.39 11.90
C GLY A 88 -5.89 13.84 12.24
N GLY A 89 -6.84 14.61 12.72
CA GLY A 89 -6.67 16.03 13.00
C GLY A 89 -7.96 16.77 12.68
N MET A 90 -7.94 17.58 11.62
CA MET A 90 -9.17 18.13 11.05
C MET A 90 -9.97 17.03 10.31
N GLY A 91 -9.26 16.13 9.63
CA GLY A 91 -9.84 14.93 9.02
C GLY A 91 -9.78 13.70 9.96
N PRO A 92 -10.54 12.63 9.65
CA PRO A 92 -10.48 11.37 10.40
C PRO A 92 -9.09 10.73 10.33
N ALA A 93 -8.78 9.82 11.26
CA ALA A 93 -7.60 8.99 11.11
C ALA A 93 -7.74 8.07 9.89
N LEU A 94 -6.62 7.82 9.21
CA LEU A 94 -6.54 6.95 8.02
C LEU A 94 -5.79 5.65 8.30
N MET A 95 -5.24 5.51 9.52
CA MET A 95 -4.49 4.33 9.97
C MET A 95 -5.19 3.60 11.12
N ASP A 96 -6.41 4.01 11.48
CA ASP A 96 -7.20 3.33 12.51
C ASP A 96 -8.14 2.28 11.89
N GLU A 97 -8.91 1.61 12.76
CA GLU A 97 -9.83 0.55 12.37
C GLU A 97 -11.17 1.10 11.85
N LYS A 98 -11.39 2.42 11.85
CA LYS A 98 -12.69 3.04 11.60
C LYS A 98 -12.78 3.64 10.20
N TRP A 99 -13.39 2.89 9.29
CA TRP A 99 -13.57 3.30 7.89
C TRP A 99 -14.99 3.79 7.62
N ILE A 100 -15.13 5.02 7.13
CA ILE A 100 -16.44 5.63 6.81
C ILE A 100 -16.93 5.30 5.38
N TYR A 101 -16.04 4.87 4.50
CA TYR A 101 -16.33 4.54 3.09
C TYR A 101 -16.01 3.08 2.72
N GLY A 102 -15.75 2.24 3.71
CA GLY A 102 -15.28 0.85 3.53
C GLY A 102 -13.77 0.73 3.62
N SER A 103 -13.30 -0.46 4.00
CA SER A 103 -11.88 -0.77 4.28
C SER A 103 -11.23 -1.66 3.23
N SER A 104 -11.93 -1.94 2.13
CA SER A 104 -11.38 -2.72 1.03
C SER A 104 -10.26 -1.92 0.37
N MET A 105 -9.13 -2.57 0.14
CA MET A 105 -8.09 -2.03 -0.74
C MET A 105 -8.63 -2.06 -2.18
N GLU A 106 -8.49 -0.94 -2.90
CA GLU A 106 -8.98 -0.77 -4.28
C GLU A 106 -7.82 -0.72 -5.27
#